data_AF-A0A961BK94-F1
#
_entry.id   AF-A0A961BK94-F1
#
_cell.length_a   1.000
_cell.length_b   1.000
_cell.length_c   1.000
_cell.angle_alpha   90.00
_cell.angle_beta   90.00
_cell.angle_gamma   90.00
#
_symmetry.space_group_name_H-M   'P 1'
#
loop_
_entity.id
_entity.type
_entity.pdbx_description
1 polymer ?
#
loop_
_entity_poly.entity_id
_entity_poly.type
_entity_poly.pdbx_seq_one_letter_code
_entity_poly.pdbx_strand_id
1 'polypeptide(L)'
;MSVEVRLRIHRLSIPMRDRFHSAAGGVDTRELVLVEAVDDNVSGWGEAAPFPEQDEAMEELIASIGGTPTPTLAAATECALADLDARRNGAWLGDRLGAE
;
A
#
# COMPACT_ATOMS: atom_id res chain seq x y z
N MET A 1 -22.63 -13.54 -8.64
CA MET A 1 -22.36 -13.40 -7.19
C MET A 1 -21.23 -12.41 -7.06
N SER A 2 -21.46 -11.22 -6.52
CA SER A 2 -20.37 -10.31 -6.14
C SER A 2 -19.78 -10.84 -4.84
N VAL A 3 -18.54 -11.31 -4.86
CA VAL A 3 -17.86 -11.67 -3.62
C VAL A 3 -17.39 -10.37 -2.96
N GLU A 4 -17.60 -10.26 -1.66
CA GLU A 4 -17.24 -9.09 -0.86
C GLU A 4 -15.72 -9.06 -0.67
N VAL A 5 -15.06 -8.06 -1.28
CA VAL A 5 -13.63 -7.83 -1.07
C VAL A 5 -13.42 -7.30 0.34
N ARG A 6 -12.57 -7.98 1.12
CA ARG A 6 -12.18 -7.53 2.47
C ARG A 6 -10.80 -6.91 2.43
N LEU A 7 -10.63 -5.75 3.06
CA LEU A 7 -9.33 -5.13 3.23
C LEU A 7 -8.72 -5.57 4.58
N ARG A 8 -7.47 -6.05 4.55
CA ARG A 8 -6.64 -6.28 5.74
C ARG A 8 -5.46 -5.33 5.72
N ILE A 9 -5.10 -4.84 6.89
CA ILE A 9 -4.05 -3.84 7.06
C ILE A 9 -2.92 -4.45 7.89
N HIS A 10 -1.69 -4.35 7.38
CA HIS A 10 -0.49 -4.86 8.03
C HIS A 10 0.48 -3.70 8.23
N ARG A 11 0.96 -3.49 9.45
CA ARG A 11 2.02 -2.50 9.72
C ARG A 11 3.38 -3.19 9.71
N LEU A 12 4.35 -2.59 9.02
CA LEU A 12 5.72 -3.07 8.97
C LEU A 12 6.69 -1.96 9.38
N SER A 13 7.77 -2.40 10.02
CA SER A 13 8.92 -1.59 10.39
C SER A 13 10.14 -2.31 9.84
N ILE A 14 10.79 -1.71 8.84
CA ILE A 14 11.89 -2.34 8.11
C ILE A 14 13.17 -1.52 8.34
N PRO A 15 14.19 -2.07 9.02
CA PRO A 15 15.46 -1.38 9.17
C PRO A 15 16.16 -1.28 7.82
N MET A 16 16.71 -0.10 7.53
CA MET A 16 17.55 0.12 6.37
C MET A 16 18.93 -0.49 6.60
N ARG A 17 19.58 -0.96 5.53
CA ARG A 17 20.95 -1.50 5.63
C ARG A 17 21.94 -0.43 6.11
N ASP A 18 21.78 0.78 5.58
CA ASP A 18 22.54 1.98 5.89
C ASP A 18 21.53 3.14 5.95
N ARG A 19 21.83 4.21 6.70
CA ARG A 19 20.96 5.38 6.80
C ARG A 19 20.71 5.96 5.40
N PHE A 20 19.44 6.13 5.02
CA PHE A 20 19.08 6.84 3.81
C PHE A 20 19.10 8.35 4.06
N HIS A 21 19.79 9.11 3.20
CA HIS A 21 19.95 10.57 3.34
C HIS A 21 19.23 11.31 2.23
N SER A 22 18.52 12.39 2.59
CA SER A 22 17.93 13.36 1.68
C SER A 22 18.26 14.79 2.15
N ALA A 23 17.82 15.80 1.40
CA ALA A 23 17.97 17.20 1.83
C ALA A 23 17.12 17.54 3.08
N ALA A 24 16.07 16.76 3.35
CA ALA A 24 15.18 16.94 4.49
C ALA A 24 15.73 16.26 5.75
N GLY A 25 16.52 15.20 5.61
CA GLY A 25 17.09 14.52 6.78
C GLY A 25 17.59 13.13 6.45
N GLY A 26 17.45 12.21 7.39
CA GLY A 26 17.74 10.81 7.10
C GLY A 26 16.86 9.83 7.85
N VAL A 27 16.75 8.64 7.29
CA VAL A 27 15.84 7.59 7.74
C VAL A 27 16.64 6.30 7.94
N ASP A 28 16.60 5.74 9.15
CA ASP A 28 17.25 4.46 9.47
C ASP A 28 16.26 3.28 9.38
N THR A 29 14.95 3.55 9.46
CA THR A 29 13.88 2.56 9.44
C THR A 29 12.72 3.08 8.61
N ARG A 30 12.20 2.24 7.70
CA ARG A 30 10.97 2.51 6.97
C ARG A 30 9.79 1.94 7.72
N GLU A 31 8.94 2.83 8.22
CA GLU A 31 7.60 2.47 8.66
C GLU A 31 6.68 2.48 7.44
N LEU A 32 5.88 1.44 7.27
CA LEU A 32 4.94 1.31 6.15
C LEU A 32 3.71 0.50 6.54
N VAL A 33 2.67 0.64 5.73
CA VAL A 33 1.43 -0.12 5.84
C VAL A 33 1.19 -0.87 4.54
N LEU A 34 1.04 -2.20 4.61
CA LEU A 34 0.53 -2.99 3.50
C LEU A 34 -0.99 -3.11 3.59
N VAL A 35 -1.64 -2.80 2.47
CA VAL A 35 -3.06 -3.06 2.26
C VAL A 35 -3.18 -4.36 1.46
N GLU A 36 -3.87 -5.33 2.03
CA GLU A 36 -4.20 -6.59 1.39
C GLU A 36 -5.69 -6.59 1.04
N ALA A 37 -6.02 -6.59 -0.25
CA ALA A 37 -7.38 -6.80 -0.72
C ALA A 37 -7.60 -8.30 -0.95
N VAL A 38 -8.51 -8.89 -0.16
CA VAL A 38 -8.74 -10.34 -0.12
C VAL A 38 -10.08 -10.70 -0.76
N ASP A 39 -10.03 -11.64 -1.70
CA ASP A 39 -11.19 -12.35 -2.24
C ASP A 39 -10.95 -13.86 -2.25
N ASP A 40 -11.72 -14.60 -1.45
CA ASP A 40 -11.54 -16.02 -1.21
C ASP A 40 -10.07 -16.41 -0.94
N ASN A 41 -9.39 -16.98 -1.94
CA ASN A 41 -8.00 -17.45 -1.88
C ASN A 41 -7.02 -16.59 -2.67
N VAL A 42 -7.47 -15.42 -3.15
CA VAL A 42 -6.65 -14.48 -3.93
C VAL A 42 -6.48 -13.19 -3.12
N SER A 43 -5.24 -12.75 -3.00
CA SER A 43 -4.89 -11.48 -2.36
C SER A 43 -4.19 -10.58 -3.37
N GLY A 44 -4.66 -9.34 -3.47
CA GLY A 44 -3.94 -8.24 -4.10
C GLY A 44 -3.28 -7.35 -3.06
N TRP A 45 -2.16 -6.74 -3.41
CA TRP A 45 -1.30 -6.01 -2.48
C TRP A 45 -1.01 -4.59 -2.94
N GLY A 46 -1.04 -3.66 -2.00
CA GLY A 46 -0.57 -2.31 -2.17
C GLY A 46 0.17 -1.82 -0.92
N GLU A 47 1.04 -0.85 -1.09
CA GLU A 47 1.90 -0.34 -0.03
C GLU A 47 1.69 1.16 0.16
N ALA A 48 1.39 1.56 1.38
CA ALA A 48 1.44 2.94 1.82
C ALA A 48 2.76 3.15 2.57
N ALA A 49 3.63 3.97 2.00
CA ALA A 49 4.97 4.20 2.51
C ALA A 49 5.27 5.72 2.55
N PRO A 50 4.54 6.48 3.38
CA PRO A 50 4.76 7.92 3.47
C PRO A 50 6.21 8.21 3.87
N PHE A 51 6.84 9.13 3.16
CA PHE A 51 8.20 9.55 3.46
C PHE A 51 8.18 10.69 4.50
N PRO A 52 8.95 10.57 5.61
CA PRO A 52 8.98 11.61 6.64
C PRO A 52 9.29 13.00 6.08
N GLU A 53 8.54 14.01 6.52
CA GLU A 53 8.67 15.42 6.11
C GLU A 53 8.30 15.74 4.64
N GLN A 54 7.91 14.74 3.85
CA GLN A 54 7.44 14.93 2.47
C GLN A 54 5.93 14.64 2.33
N ASP A 55 5.48 13.55 2.94
CA ASP A 55 4.10 13.08 2.89
C ASP A 55 3.39 13.25 4.26
N GLU A 56 2.20 12.67 4.42
CA GLU A 56 1.51 12.61 5.72
C GLU A 56 2.33 11.86 6.80
N ALA A 57 2.09 12.18 8.08
CA ALA A 57 2.72 11.43 9.17
C ALA A 57 2.14 10.01 9.26
N MET A 58 2.96 9.04 9.72
CA MET A 58 2.51 7.65 9.88
C MET A 58 1.33 7.54 10.85
N GLU A 59 1.29 8.35 11.89
CA GLU A 59 0.20 8.41 12.86
C GLU A 59 -1.10 8.91 12.22
N GLU A 60 -1.02 9.89 11.32
CA GLU A 60 -2.17 10.39 10.56
C GLU A 60 -2.72 9.32 9.61
N LEU A 61 -1.83 8.62 8.91
CA LEU A 61 -2.17 7.49 8.07
C LEU A 61 -2.91 6.41 8.88
N ILE A 62 -2.36 5.99 10.03
CA ILE A 62 -2.96 4.95 10.88
C ILE A 62 -4.34 5.40 11.39
N ALA A 63 -4.47 6.67 11.81
CA ALA A 63 -5.73 7.22 12.29
C ALA A 63 -6.81 7.27 11.19
N SER A 64 -6.41 7.29 9.92
CA SER A 64 -7.32 7.34 8.77
C SER A 64 -7.91 5.98 8.38
N ILE A 65 -7.38 4.87 8.91
CA ILE A 65 -7.84 3.50 8.60
C ILE A 65 -9.30 3.33 9.00
N GLY A 66 -10.14 2.96 8.04
CA GLY A 66 -11.59 2.79 8.25
C GLY A 66 -12.40 4.10 8.22
N GLY A 67 -11.73 5.24 8.03
CA GLY A 67 -12.33 6.56 7.83
C GLY A 67 -12.03 7.14 6.44
N THR A 68 -11.83 8.45 6.38
CA THR A 68 -11.35 9.12 5.15
C THR A 68 -9.86 8.86 4.99
N PRO A 69 -9.42 8.13 3.95
CA PRO A 69 -8.01 7.74 3.81
C PRO A 69 -7.11 8.94 3.52
N THR A 70 -5.87 8.90 4.03
CA THR A 70 -4.81 9.80 3.57
C THR A 70 -4.38 9.45 2.13
N PRO A 71 -3.68 10.35 1.41
CA PRO A 71 -3.27 10.12 0.02
C PRO A 71 -2.52 8.81 -0.20
N THR A 72 -1.54 8.46 0.65
CA THR A 72 -0.78 7.21 0.49
C THR A 72 -1.61 5.97 0.83
N LEU A 73 -2.53 6.05 1.80
CA LEU A 73 -3.45 4.94 2.10
C LEU A 73 -4.47 4.73 0.97
N ALA A 74 -4.97 5.81 0.37
CA ALA A 74 -5.86 5.74 -0.79
C ALA A 74 -5.14 5.07 -1.97
N ALA A 75 -3.94 5.54 -2.31
CA ALA A 75 -3.12 4.96 -3.37
C ALA A 75 -2.81 3.48 -3.11
N ALA A 76 -2.41 3.11 -1.90
CA ALA A 76 -2.15 1.71 -1.54
C ALA A 76 -3.41 0.83 -1.69
N THR A 77 -4.57 1.36 -1.32
CA THR A 77 -5.85 0.64 -1.47
C THR A 77 -6.19 0.44 -2.95
N GLU A 78 -6.01 1.47 -3.79
CA GLU A 78 -6.21 1.36 -5.24
C GLU A 78 -5.25 0.35 -5.87
N CYS A 79 -3.97 0.37 -5.49
CA CYS A 79 -2.99 -0.63 -5.92
C CYS A 79 -3.37 -2.05 -5.51
N ALA A 80 -3.80 -2.26 -4.26
CA ALA A 80 -4.21 -3.57 -3.76
C ALA A 80 -5.42 -4.12 -4.54
N LEU A 81 -6.40 -3.26 -4.85
CA LEU A 81 -7.57 -3.63 -5.64
C LEU A 81 -7.22 -3.93 -7.10
N ALA A 82 -6.31 -3.15 -7.71
CA ALA A 82 -5.84 -3.40 -9.07
C ALA A 82 -5.02 -4.69 -9.18
N ASP A 83 -4.13 -4.96 -8.22
CA ASP A 83 -3.38 -6.22 -8.16
C ASP A 83 -4.32 -7.42 -7.94
N LEU A 84 -5.35 -7.28 -7.10
CA LEU A 84 -6.36 -8.31 -6.88
C LEU A 84 -7.11 -8.64 -8.18
N ASP A 85 -7.54 -7.62 -8.93
CA ASP A 85 -8.21 -7.79 -10.21
C ASP A 85 -7.31 -8.51 -11.23
N ALA A 86 -6.05 -8.09 -11.37
CA ALA A 86 -5.10 -8.77 -12.26
C ALA A 86 -4.94 -10.26 -11.89
N ARG A 87 -4.75 -10.56 -10.60
CA ARG A 87 -4.57 -11.93 -10.11
C ARG A 87 -5.81 -12.80 -10.28
N ARG A 88 -7.01 -12.26 -10.03
CA ARG A 88 -8.29 -12.96 -10.27
C ARG A 88 -8.41 -13.43 -11.71
N ASN A 89 -7.89 -12.65 -12.65
CA ASN A 89 -7.94 -12.93 -14.07
C ASN A 89 -6.71 -13.70 -14.58
N GLY A 90 -5.78 -14.09 -13.69
CA GLY A 90 -4.52 -14.72 -14.08
C GLY A 90 -3.68 -13.86 -15.03
N ALA A 91 -3.86 -12.54 -14.97
CA ALA A 91 -3.25 -11.57 -15.87
C ALA A 91 -2.10 -10.83 -15.18
N TRP A 92 -1.17 -10.30 -15.98
CA TRP A 92 -0.20 -9.35 -15.51
C TRP A 92 -0.87 -7.97 -15.34
N LEU A 93 -0.54 -7.26 -14.26
CA LEU A 93 -1.12 -5.93 -14.01
C LEU A 93 -0.77 -4.93 -15.13
N GLY A 94 0.43 -5.02 -15.72
CA GLY A 94 0.83 -4.16 -16.83
C GLY A 94 -0.12 -4.26 -18.02
N ASP A 95 -0.58 -5.45 -18.38
CA ASP A 95 -1.57 -5.65 -19.46
C ASP A 95 -2.89 -4.91 -19.17
N ARG A 96 -3.32 -4.92 -17.90
CA ARG A 96 -4.54 -4.21 -17.46
C ARG A 96 -4.40 -2.70 -17.50
N LEU A 97 -3.17 -2.20 -17.35
CA LEU A 97 -2.81 -0.78 -17.40
C LEU A 97 -2.42 -0.30 -18.80
N GLY A 98 -2.36 -1.20 -19.79
CA GLY A 98 -1.96 -0.89 -21.16
C GLY A 98 -0.45 -0.66 -21.33
N ALA A 99 0.37 -1.32 -20.51
CA ALA A 99 1.81 -1.35 -20.71
C ALA A 99 2.15 -2.17 -21.98
N GLU A 100 3.06 -1.64 -22.80
CA GLU A 100 3.59 -2.28 -24.03
C GLU A 100 4.95 -2.93 -23.79
#